data_AF-A0A922VUW9-F1
#
_entry.id   AF-A0A922VUW9-F1
#
_cell.length_a   1.000
_cell.length_b   1.000
_cell.length_c   1.000
_cell.angle_alpha   90.00
_cell.angle_beta   90.00
_cell.angle_gamma   90.00
#
_symmetry.space_group_name_H-M   'P 1'
#
loop_
_entity.id
_entity.type
_entity.pdbx_description
1 polymer ?
#
loop_
_entity_poly.entity_id
_entity_poly.type
_entity_poly.pdbx_seq_one_letter_code
_entity_poly.pdbx_strand_id
1 'polypeptide(L)'
;MEQQNNKNLILAMVLSALVMIVWFVLFPPPEPTADLTAPTATEAGAPLVPAADPAANGTTGTATAVPQTPRLAIDTDKLSGTISLLGGRIDDLSLKTYRETIEPGAETVRLLAPVGEDLAYYSVFGWLPGTGLEAGDVPDAMTEWKLASGSTLGPGQPVTLRWENGKGLTFLRDVSVDEDYMFTVTDKVENSSAAAVTLQPYGIIARHGLPQLQNIFVVHEGAVQRNDGELLETDYADITELEVDPREGLPAEVIESAEDGWIGFTDHYWMTTLIPEQGKPYKSVLKYVPNAGIYQAEVRPPAVSLAAGATTTSTLRLFAGAKEWATIRSYEDDGGIPGFLDSIDWGWFYFLTKPIFAVLHWLNALIGNMGLAIIALTFVLKIIVLPLAYKSYVSMARMKELQPEIEALKERVGDDKQKMQREMMQLYKDKKVNPAAGCLPILIQIPIFFALYKVIFVTIELR
;
A
#
# COMPACT_ATOMS: atom_id res chain seq x y z
N MET A 1 -52.87 -8.11 -21.54
CA MET A 1 -52.15 -8.07 -20.24
C MET A 1 -50.72 -8.62 -20.34
N GLU A 2 -50.44 -9.62 -21.19
CA GLU A 2 -49.08 -10.15 -21.40
C GLU A 2 -48.07 -9.12 -21.94
N GLN A 3 -48.46 -8.25 -22.90
CA GLN A 3 -47.53 -7.28 -23.49
C GLN A 3 -47.00 -6.22 -22.50
N GLN A 4 -47.78 -5.84 -21.48
CA GLN A 4 -47.39 -4.80 -20.52
C GLN A 4 -46.53 -5.37 -19.39
N ASN A 5 -46.82 -6.61 -19.00
CA ASN A 5 -45.97 -7.36 -18.10
C ASN A 5 -44.62 -7.67 -18.77
N ASN A 6 -44.61 -7.99 -20.07
CA ASN A 6 -43.39 -8.09 -20.86
C ASN A 6 -42.65 -6.75 -20.92
N LYS A 7 -43.31 -5.60 -21.08
CA LYS A 7 -42.61 -4.30 -21.09
C LYS A 7 -41.94 -3.96 -19.75
N ASN A 8 -42.58 -4.26 -18.62
CA ASN A 8 -41.98 -4.01 -17.30
C ASN A 8 -40.90 -5.03 -16.95
N LEU A 9 -41.06 -6.29 -17.39
CA LEU A 9 -40.02 -7.32 -17.28
C LEU A 9 -38.82 -6.98 -18.17
N ILE A 10 -39.07 -6.53 -19.40
CA ILE A 10 -38.04 -6.06 -20.34
C ILE A 10 -37.37 -4.81 -19.78
N LEU A 11 -38.11 -3.87 -19.18
CA LEU A 11 -37.52 -2.69 -18.55
C LEU A 11 -36.66 -3.05 -17.32
N ALA A 12 -37.10 -4.01 -16.50
CA ALA A 12 -36.31 -4.51 -15.38
C ALA A 12 -35.07 -5.29 -15.84
N MET A 13 -35.18 -6.09 -16.90
CA MET A 13 -34.02 -6.73 -17.55
C MET A 13 -33.07 -5.70 -18.15
N VAL A 14 -33.58 -4.67 -18.81
CA VAL A 14 -32.76 -3.60 -19.42
C VAL A 14 -32.09 -2.75 -18.33
N LEU A 15 -32.77 -2.44 -17.22
CA LEU A 15 -32.17 -1.73 -16.09
C LEU A 15 -31.13 -2.58 -15.36
N SER A 16 -31.40 -3.87 -15.15
CA SER A 16 -30.42 -4.79 -14.56
C SER A 16 -29.23 -5.01 -15.49
N ALA A 17 -29.47 -5.10 -16.80
CA ALA A 17 -28.43 -5.18 -17.82
C ALA A 17 -27.65 -3.87 -17.91
N LEU A 18 -28.27 -2.70 -17.78
CA LEU A 18 -27.57 -1.42 -17.71
C LEU A 18 -26.70 -1.31 -16.46
N VAL A 19 -27.20 -1.77 -15.30
CA VAL A 19 -26.39 -1.85 -14.07
C VAL A 19 -25.22 -2.81 -14.27
N MET A 20 -25.43 -3.97 -14.88
CA MET A 20 -24.34 -4.91 -15.18
C MET A 20 -23.39 -4.43 -16.27
N ILE A 21 -23.85 -3.70 -17.28
CA ILE A 21 -22.99 -3.13 -18.33
C ILE A 21 -22.19 -1.97 -17.77
N VAL A 22 -22.80 -1.08 -16.97
CA VAL A 22 -22.05 -0.05 -16.23
C VAL A 22 -21.03 -0.70 -15.30
N TRP A 23 -21.39 -1.82 -14.65
CA TRP A 23 -20.46 -2.61 -13.85
C TRP A 23 -19.33 -3.21 -14.70
N PHE A 24 -19.62 -3.83 -15.84
CA PHE A 24 -18.60 -4.44 -16.71
C PHE A 24 -17.75 -3.44 -17.50
N VAL A 25 -18.25 -2.22 -17.72
CA VAL A 25 -17.48 -1.12 -18.35
C VAL A 25 -16.57 -0.45 -17.32
N LEU A 26 -17.02 -0.34 -16.05
CA LEU A 26 -16.18 0.12 -14.95
C LEU A 26 -15.22 -0.97 -14.43
N PHE A 27 -15.55 -2.25 -14.64
CA PHE A 27 -14.81 -3.44 -14.19
C PHE A 27 -14.83 -4.55 -15.27
N PRO A 28 -14.08 -4.42 -16.37
CA PRO A 28 -14.06 -5.44 -17.43
C PRO A 28 -13.39 -6.75 -16.96
N PRO A 29 -13.93 -7.93 -17.32
CA PRO A 29 -13.30 -9.20 -16.99
C PRO A 29 -12.09 -9.43 -17.93
N PRO A 30 -10.99 -10.03 -17.43
CA PRO A 30 -9.77 -10.21 -18.22
C PRO A 30 -10.04 -11.10 -19.44
N GLU A 31 -9.54 -10.68 -20.60
CA GLU A 31 -9.62 -11.45 -21.84
C GLU A 31 -8.71 -12.69 -21.76
N PRO A 32 -9.18 -13.88 -22.21
CA PRO A 32 -8.30 -15.03 -22.33
C PRO A 32 -7.36 -14.83 -23.53
N THR A 33 -6.09 -14.56 -23.25
CA THR A 33 -5.05 -14.41 -24.27
C THR A 33 -4.68 -15.76 -24.87
N ALA A 34 -4.83 -15.84 -26.20
CA ALA A 34 -4.35 -16.95 -27.00
C ALA A 34 -2.83 -16.86 -27.18
N ASP A 35 -2.15 -17.97 -26.90
CA ASP A 35 -0.73 -18.20 -27.15
C ASP A 35 -0.34 -17.90 -28.61
N LEU A 36 0.66 -17.03 -28.79
CA LEU A 36 1.50 -17.04 -30.00
C LEU A 36 2.97 -16.82 -29.63
N THR A 37 3.71 -17.91 -29.79
CA THR A 37 5.17 -18.06 -29.71
C THR A 37 5.94 -17.43 -30.89
N ALA A 38 7.11 -16.87 -30.57
CA ALA A 38 8.37 -16.79 -31.35
C ALA A 38 8.67 -15.50 -32.19
N PRO A 39 9.95 -15.21 -32.58
CA PRO A 39 10.95 -14.58 -31.71
C PRO A 39 11.81 -13.44 -32.38
N THR A 40 12.57 -12.73 -31.52
CA THR A 40 13.89 -12.07 -31.74
C THR A 40 14.00 -10.73 -32.51
N ALA A 41 14.56 -9.70 -31.87
CA ALA A 41 15.87 -9.07 -32.22
C ALA A 41 16.24 -7.93 -31.24
N THR A 42 17.53 -7.90 -30.91
CA THR A 42 18.22 -7.09 -29.89
C THR A 42 18.81 -5.82 -30.50
N GLU A 43 18.75 -4.67 -29.82
CA GLU A 43 19.77 -3.61 -29.95
C GLU A 43 19.87 -2.72 -28.69
N ALA A 44 21.07 -2.16 -28.50
CA ALA A 44 21.71 -1.79 -27.23
C ALA A 44 21.13 -0.56 -26.49
N GLY A 45 21.09 -0.65 -25.16
CA GLY A 45 20.60 0.39 -24.24
C GLY A 45 21.69 1.02 -23.35
N ALA A 46 21.36 2.22 -22.86
CA ALA A 46 22.09 3.06 -21.91
C ALA A 46 22.13 2.44 -20.48
N PRO A 47 22.96 2.95 -19.54
CA PRO A 47 23.22 2.26 -18.28
C PRO A 47 22.02 2.25 -17.34
N LEU A 48 21.56 1.05 -17.00
CA LEU A 48 20.52 0.76 -16.01
C LEU A 48 21.12 0.58 -14.61
N VAL A 49 20.28 0.82 -13.59
CA VAL A 49 20.53 0.44 -12.19
C VAL A 49 20.90 -1.05 -12.12
N PRO A 50 21.98 -1.47 -11.41
CA PRO A 50 22.40 -2.87 -11.41
C PRO A 50 21.34 -3.75 -10.70
N ALA A 51 20.59 -4.53 -11.48
CA ALA A 51 19.89 -5.69 -10.95
C ALA A 51 20.93 -6.75 -10.57
N ALA A 52 20.84 -7.30 -9.35
CA ALA A 52 21.65 -8.44 -8.97
C ALA A 52 21.24 -9.64 -9.84
N ASP A 53 22.17 -10.09 -10.67
CA ASP A 53 22.02 -11.25 -11.54
C ASP A 53 22.37 -12.52 -10.73
N PRO A 54 21.42 -13.44 -10.43
CA PRO A 54 21.79 -14.72 -9.86
C PRO A 54 22.19 -15.64 -11.01
N ALA A 55 23.50 -15.81 -11.20
CA ALA A 55 24.04 -16.80 -12.12
C ALA A 55 23.58 -18.21 -11.70
N ALA A 56 22.56 -18.74 -12.39
CA ALA A 56 22.14 -20.13 -12.31
C ALA A 56 22.91 -20.94 -13.36
N ASN A 57 23.93 -21.68 -12.92
CA ASN A 57 24.40 -22.85 -13.65
C ASN A 57 24.18 -24.08 -12.76
N GLY A 58 23.27 -24.94 -13.21
CA GLY A 58 22.97 -26.20 -12.57
C GLY A 58 24.16 -27.15 -12.61
N THR A 59 24.52 -27.68 -11.45
CA THR A 59 25.01 -29.05 -11.34
C THR A 59 24.72 -29.56 -9.94
N THR A 60 23.98 -30.67 -9.88
CA THR A 60 23.64 -31.40 -8.65
C THR A 60 24.93 -31.82 -7.95
N GLY A 61 25.24 -31.15 -6.84
CA GLY A 61 26.41 -31.40 -6.03
C GLY A 61 26.17 -30.84 -4.63
N THR A 62 26.31 -31.73 -3.64
CA THR A 62 26.27 -31.54 -2.18
C THR A 62 26.27 -30.08 -1.70
N ALA A 63 25.24 -29.74 -0.91
CA ALA A 63 25.08 -28.47 -0.19
C ALA A 63 26.42 -28.01 0.39
N THR A 64 27.07 -27.12 -0.35
CA THR A 64 28.28 -26.43 0.06
C THR A 64 27.78 -25.17 0.73
N ALA A 65 28.10 -25.00 2.02
CA ALA A 65 27.68 -23.85 2.80
C ALA A 65 27.95 -22.57 2.02
N VAL A 66 26.89 -21.79 1.78
CA VAL A 66 26.96 -20.45 1.21
C VAL A 66 27.95 -19.66 2.07
N PRO A 67 28.97 -18.98 1.48
CA PRO A 67 29.86 -18.15 2.27
C PRO A 67 28.99 -17.14 3.04
N GLN A 68 29.07 -17.18 4.38
CA GLN A 68 28.22 -16.34 5.20
C GLN A 68 28.61 -14.87 5.00
N THR A 69 27.76 -14.16 4.26
CA THR A 69 27.81 -12.70 4.15
C THR A 69 27.89 -12.11 5.55
N PRO A 70 28.87 -11.26 5.86
CA PRO A 70 28.92 -10.58 7.15
C PRO A 70 27.64 -9.77 7.37
N ARG A 71 27.01 -9.90 8.53
CA ARG A 71 25.76 -9.18 8.88
C ARG A 71 25.89 -8.46 10.22
N LEU A 72 25.15 -7.37 10.35
CA LEU A 72 25.07 -6.54 11.54
C LEU A 72 23.70 -6.69 12.19
N ALA A 73 23.63 -6.94 13.50
CA ALA A 73 22.36 -7.21 14.18
C ALA A 73 21.47 -5.95 14.29
N ILE A 74 20.16 -6.16 14.17
CA ILE A 74 19.10 -5.20 14.49
C ILE A 74 18.32 -5.75 15.68
N ASP A 75 18.19 -4.97 16.74
CA ASP A 75 17.50 -5.38 17.96
C ASP A 75 16.79 -4.18 18.61
N THR A 76 15.47 -4.18 18.55
CA THR A 76 14.59 -3.20 19.22
C THR A 76 13.49 -3.93 19.99
N ASP A 77 12.62 -3.24 20.71
CA ASP A 77 11.48 -3.89 21.39
C ASP A 77 10.49 -4.51 20.38
N LYS A 78 10.35 -3.90 19.19
CA LYS A 78 9.42 -4.31 18.12
C LYS A 78 10.08 -5.07 16.98
N LEU A 79 11.38 -4.94 16.78
CA LEU A 79 12.11 -5.47 15.62
C LEU A 79 13.28 -6.36 16.03
N SER A 80 13.48 -7.45 15.30
CA SER A 80 14.72 -8.22 15.28
C SER A 80 15.12 -8.51 13.85
N GLY A 81 16.41 -8.52 13.57
CA GLY A 81 16.86 -8.80 12.21
C GLY A 81 18.33 -8.54 12.03
N THR A 82 18.74 -8.35 10.78
CA THR A 82 20.11 -8.00 10.45
C THR A 82 20.20 -7.13 9.19
N ILE A 83 21.30 -6.37 9.09
CA ILE A 83 21.72 -5.66 7.89
C ILE A 83 22.82 -6.49 7.23
N SER A 84 22.64 -6.86 5.96
CA SER A 84 23.71 -7.46 5.16
C SER A 84 24.78 -6.42 4.86
N LEU A 85 26.04 -6.71 5.22
CA LEU A 85 27.17 -5.85 4.85
C LEU A 85 27.53 -5.98 3.36
N LEU A 86 27.03 -7.00 2.66
CA LEU A 86 27.06 -7.05 1.20
C LEU A 86 25.91 -6.21 0.64
N GLY A 87 26.25 -5.14 -0.08
CA GLY A 87 25.32 -4.14 -0.61
C GLY A 87 24.76 -3.18 0.45
N GLY A 88 24.99 -3.42 1.74
CA GLY A 88 24.47 -2.58 2.82
C GLY A 88 22.94 -2.61 2.89
N ARG A 89 22.36 -3.81 2.75
CA ARG A 89 20.90 -4.04 2.61
C ARG A 89 20.23 -4.26 3.95
N ILE A 90 19.03 -3.71 4.09
CA ILE A 90 18.10 -4.11 5.15
C ILE A 90 17.22 -5.20 4.54
N ASP A 91 17.55 -6.46 4.81
CA ASP A 91 17.01 -7.62 4.09
C ASP A 91 16.59 -8.77 5.00
N ASP A 92 16.71 -8.62 6.32
CA ASP A 92 16.22 -9.62 7.28
C ASP A 92 15.62 -8.89 8.47
N LEU A 93 14.30 -8.95 8.59
CA LEU A 93 13.56 -8.20 9.59
C LEU A 93 12.30 -8.96 9.98
N SER A 94 12.12 -9.16 11.28
CA SER A 94 10.97 -9.81 11.90
C SER A 94 10.33 -8.89 12.94
N LEU A 95 9.00 -8.95 13.06
CA LEU A 95 8.21 -8.08 13.92
C LEU A 95 7.90 -8.79 15.24
N LYS A 96 8.69 -8.57 16.28
CA LYS A 96 8.69 -9.32 17.56
C LYS A 96 7.33 -9.40 18.26
N THR A 97 6.52 -8.37 18.07
CA THR A 97 5.18 -8.23 18.68
C THR A 97 4.10 -9.03 17.93
N TYR A 98 4.40 -9.59 16.76
CA TYR A 98 3.43 -10.27 15.90
C TYR A 98 3.85 -11.72 15.60
N ARG A 99 2.88 -12.64 15.65
CA ARG A 99 3.05 -14.05 15.27
C ARG A 99 2.35 -14.36 13.97
N GLU A 100 2.80 -15.35 13.21
CA GLU A 100 2.15 -15.75 11.95
C GLU A 100 0.73 -16.27 12.19
N THR A 101 0.54 -17.04 13.26
CA THR A 101 -0.75 -17.62 13.67
C THR A 101 -1.04 -17.36 15.15
N ILE A 102 -2.27 -17.64 15.57
CA ILE A 102 -2.71 -17.56 16.99
C ILE A 102 -2.28 -18.78 17.82
N GLU A 103 -1.62 -19.76 17.21
CA GLU A 103 -1.24 -20.99 17.90
C GLU A 103 -0.10 -20.74 18.90
N PRO A 104 -0.12 -21.39 20.07
CA PRO A 104 0.97 -21.27 21.03
C PRO A 104 2.32 -21.67 20.42
N GLY A 105 3.29 -20.77 20.43
CA GLY A 105 4.63 -21.01 19.90
C GLY A 105 4.79 -20.75 18.40
N ALA A 106 3.77 -20.19 17.73
CA ALA A 106 3.86 -19.76 16.34
C ALA A 106 5.07 -18.85 16.07
N GLU A 107 5.64 -18.94 14.87
CA GLU A 107 6.78 -18.14 14.48
C GLU A 107 6.45 -16.64 14.46
N THR A 108 7.48 -15.83 14.66
CA THR A 108 7.36 -14.37 14.54
C THR A 108 7.17 -14.00 13.08
N VAL A 109 6.30 -13.02 12.81
CA VAL A 109 6.09 -12.54 11.43
C VAL A 109 7.41 -12.01 10.88
N ARG A 110 7.88 -12.61 9.78
CA ARG A 110 9.01 -12.12 9.01
C ARG A 110 8.53 -11.17 7.92
N LEU A 111 9.01 -9.94 7.96
CA LEU A 111 8.67 -8.90 7.00
C LEU A 111 9.65 -8.87 5.82
N LEU A 112 10.96 -8.88 6.09
CA LEU A 112 12.00 -8.83 5.07
C LEU A 112 12.76 -10.16 5.01
N ALA A 113 13.09 -10.57 3.78
CA ALA A 113 13.74 -11.84 3.47
C ALA A 113 15.00 -11.63 2.60
N PRO A 114 16.14 -12.26 2.95
CA PRO A 114 17.42 -12.05 2.28
C PRO A 114 17.42 -12.43 0.80
N VAL A 115 18.30 -11.78 0.05
CA VAL A 115 18.58 -12.18 -1.35
C VAL A 115 19.07 -13.64 -1.38
N GLY A 116 18.45 -14.44 -2.24
CA GLY A 116 18.75 -15.87 -2.39
C GLY A 116 17.81 -16.80 -1.63
N GLU A 117 16.97 -16.25 -0.75
CA GLU A 117 15.81 -16.97 -0.21
C GLU A 117 14.59 -16.83 -1.16
N ASP A 118 13.59 -17.70 -0.98
CA ASP A 118 12.33 -17.61 -1.72
C ASP A 118 11.59 -16.32 -1.34
N LEU A 119 10.96 -15.68 -2.34
CA LEU A 119 10.28 -14.39 -2.19
C LEU A 119 11.11 -13.31 -1.47
N ALA A 120 12.42 -13.25 -1.75
CA ALA A 120 13.32 -12.24 -1.20
C ALA A 120 12.71 -10.82 -1.24
N TYR A 121 12.81 -10.10 -0.13
CA TYR A 121 12.18 -8.80 0.05
C TYR A 121 13.07 -7.91 0.90
N TYR A 122 13.59 -6.84 0.32
CA TYR A 122 14.63 -6.04 0.94
C TYR A 122 14.61 -4.58 0.51
N SER A 123 15.29 -3.74 1.30
CA SER A 123 15.59 -2.35 0.94
C SER A 123 17.09 -2.14 0.75
N VAL A 124 17.45 -1.36 -0.25
CA VAL A 124 18.83 -0.94 -0.54
C VAL A 124 18.88 0.55 -0.85
N PHE A 125 19.96 1.20 -0.45
CA PHE A 125 20.21 2.62 -0.66
C PHE A 125 21.53 2.76 -1.38
N GLY A 126 21.77 3.89 -2.05
CA GLY A 126 23.06 4.14 -2.65
C GLY A 126 23.10 5.32 -3.58
N TRP A 127 24.05 5.27 -4.52
CA TRP A 127 24.31 6.33 -5.48
C TRP A 127 24.46 5.75 -6.88
N LEU A 128 23.85 6.39 -7.86
CA LEU A 128 24.10 6.15 -9.27
C LEU A 128 25.27 7.02 -9.74
N PRO A 129 26.14 6.47 -10.59
CA PRO A 129 27.25 7.22 -11.16
C PRO A 129 26.72 8.22 -12.19
N GLY A 130 27.19 9.46 -12.12
CA GLY A 130 26.98 10.47 -13.14
C GLY A 130 28.29 10.84 -13.84
N THR A 131 28.34 12.05 -14.40
CA THR A 131 29.53 12.58 -15.05
C THR A 131 30.78 12.45 -14.17
N GLY A 132 31.84 11.87 -14.72
CA GLY A 132 33.12 11.70 -14.04
C GLY A 132 33.25 10.41 -13.22
N LEU A 133 32.25 9.52 -13.25
CA LEU A 133 32.26 8.24 -12.55
C LEU A 133 31.84 7.09 -13.46
N GLU A 134 32.45 5.93 -13.24
CA GLU A 134 32.06 4.65 -13.82
C GLU A 134 31.16 3.86 -12.85
N ALA A 135 30.52 2.79 -13.34
CA ALA A 135 29.65 1.95 -12.52
C ALA A 135 30.33 1.40 -11.25
N GLY A 136 31.61 1.04 -11.35
CA GLY A 136 32.39 0.52 -10.21
C GLY A 136 32.92 1.58 -9.24
N ASP A 137 32.66 2.87 -9.50
CA ASP A 137 33.17 3.97 -8.65
C ASP A 137 32.21 4.35 -7.51
N VAL A 138 31.03 3.75 -7.50
CA VAL A 138 29.97 3.90 -6.49
C VAL A 138 29.63 2.54 -5.89
N PRO A 139 29.11 2.48 -4.65
CA PRO A 139 28.63 1.24 -4.08
C PRO A 139 27.50 0.62 -4.90
N ASP A 140 27.56 -0.68 -5.08
CA ASP A 140 26.57 -1.49 -5.77
C ASP A 140 26.04 -2.65 -4.89
N ALA A 141 25.22 -3.49 -5.51
CA ALA A 141 24.63 -4.69 -4.94
C ALA A 141 25.64 -5.68 -4.32
N MET A 142 26.89 -5.67 -4.80
CA MET A 142 27.96 -6.61 -4.44
C MET A 142 29.05 -5.96 -3.60
N THR A 143 28.88 -4.69 -3.24
CA THR A 143 29.87 -3.94 -2.47
C THR A 143 29.89 -4.41 -1.02
N GLU A 144 31.05 -4.87 -0.55
CA GLU A 144 31.26 -5.21 0.86
C GLU A 144 31.54 -3.96 1.70
N TRP A 145 30.56 -3.56 2.49
CA TRP A 145 30.67 -2.47 3.43
C TRP A 145 31.44 -2.88 4.69
N LYS A 146 32.22 -1.96 5.24
CA LYS A 146 32.90 -2.14 6.53
C LYS A 146 32.16 -1.39 7.61
N LEU A 147 31.98 -2.03 8.77
CA LEU A 147 31.45 -1.34 9.95
C LEU A 147 32.49 -0.33 10.46
N ALA A 148 32.14 0.95 10.44
CA ALA A 148 32.98 2.03 10.94
C ALA A 148 32.64 2.40 12.39
N SER A 149 31.37 2.32 12.78
CA SER A 149 30.91 2.59 14.15
C SER A 149 29.63 1.80 14.49
N GLY A 150 29.40 1.53 15.77
CA GLY A 150 28.27 0.75 16.26
C GLY A 150 28.55 -0.75 16.39
N SER A 151 27.57 -1.52 16.85
CA SER A 151 27.69 -2.99 16.99
C SER A 151 26.36 -3.73 16.81
N THR A 152 25.28 -3.21 17.40
CA THR A 152 23.90 -3.61 17.16
C THR A 152 23.11 -2.35 16.89
N LEU A 153 22.25 -2.37 15.86
CA LEU A 153 21.35 -1.28 15.55
C LEU A 153 20.11 -1.37 16.45
N GLY A 154 19.82 -0.30 17.19
CA GLY A 154 18.64 -0.15 18.03
C GLY A 154 18.31 1.31 18.32
N PRO A 155 17.23 1.60 19.07
CA PRO A 155 16.84 2.97 19.38
C PRO A 155 17.95 3.71 20.13
N GLY A 156 18.37 4.86 19.60
CA GLY A 156 19.51 5.64 20.15
C GLY A 156 20.88 5.00 19.95
N GLN A 157 20.98 3.89 19.20
CA GLN A 157 22.21 3.16 18.90
C GLN A 157 22.40 3.08 17.37
N PRO A 158 22.74 4.19 16.70
CA PRO A 158 22.98 4.19 15.26
C PRO A 158 24.26 3.42 14.92
N VAL A 159 24.35 3.00 13.66
CA VAL A 159 25.51 2.30 13.11
C VAL A 159 26.00 3.01 11.87
N THR A 160 27.32 3.05 11.66
CA THR A 160 27.93 3.67 10.48
C THR A 160 28.63 2.60 9.65
N LEU A 161 28.25 2.48 8.39
CA LEU A 161 28.97 1.69 7.40
C LEU A 161 29.87 2.61 6.57
N ARG A 162 31.03 2.10 6.15
CA ARG A 162 32.01 2.82 5.33
C ARG A 162 32.47 1.97 4.15
N TRP A 163 32.57 2.62 3.00
CA TRP A 163 33.25 2.07 1.83
C TRP A 163 34.07 3.16 1.14
N GLU A 164 35.18 2.77 0.52
CA GLU A 164 36.06 3.67 -0.23
C GLU A 164 36.29 3.07 -1.61
N ASN A 165 36.14 3.88 -2.66
CA ASN A 165 36.27 3.40 -4.03
C ASN A 165 37.74 3.33 -4.51
N GLY A 166 38.71 3.73 -3.69
CA GLY A 166 40.13 3.80 -4.05
C GLY A 166 40.51 4.91 -5.05
N LYS A 167 39.53 5.68 -5.56
CA LYS A 167 39.71 6.82 -6.47
C LYS A 167 39.49 8.18 -5.79
N GLY A 168 39.51 8.20 -4.45
CA GLY A 168 39.38 9.41 -3.66
C GLY A 168 37.94 9.78 -3.26
N LEU A 169 36.97 8.89 -3.48
CA LEU A 169 35.64 9.02 -2.87
C LEU A 169 35.52 8.10 -1.66
N THR A 170 34.95 8.66 -0.59
CA THR A 170 34.55 7.92 0.61
C THR A 170 33.04 7.98 0.74
N PHE A 171 32.43 6.81 0.91
CA PHE A 171 31.00 6.64 1.14
C PHE A 171 30.77 6.22 2.59
N LEU A 172 29.90 6.93 3.27
CA LEU A 172 29.47 6.66 4.63
C LEU A 172 27.96 6.48 4.63
N ARG A 173 27.47 5.47 5.34
CA ARG A 173 26.04 5.22 5.54
C ARG A 173 25.76 5.17 7.03
N ASP A 174 25.11 6.19 7.54
CA ASP A 174 24.60 6.21 8.90
C ASP A 174 23.17 5.66 8.89
N VAL A 175 22.94 4.58 9.64
CA VAL A 175 21.62 3.97 9.82
C VAL A 175 21.20 4.13 11.27
N SER A 176 20.03 4.69 11.49
CA SER A 176 19.32 4.66 12.77
C SER A 176 17.94 4.03 12.60
N VAL A 177 17.40 3.54 13.71
CA VAL A 177 16.02 3.06 13.82
C VAL A 177 15.41 3.70 15.07
N ASP A 178 14.13 4.04 15.01
CA ASP A 178 13.41 4.53 16.18
C ASP A 178 12.84 3.38 17.03
N GLU A 179 12.02 3.73 18.03
CA GLU A 179 11.39 2.77 18.94
C GLU A 179 10.33 1.88 18.24
N ASP A 180 9.87 2.30 17.07
CA ASP A 180 8.78 1.70 16.32
C ASP A 180 9.31 0.98 15.07
N TYR A 181 9.14 1.57 13.88
CA TYR A 181 9.38 0.90 12.58
C TYR A 181 10.11 1.78 11.55
N MET A 182 10.59 2.96 11.94
CA MET A 182 11.20 3.92 11.02
C MET A 182 12.72 3.82 11.06
N PHE A 183 13.29 3.38 9.95
CA PHE A 183 14.72 3.49 9.69
C PHE A 183 15.02 4.85 9.04
N THR A 184 16.04 5.54 9.53
CA THR A 184 16.61 6.71 8.85
C THR A 184 17.98 6.35 8.32
N VAL A 185 18.16 6.47 7.01
CA VAL A 185 19.41 6.18 6.31
C VAL A 185 19.96 7.49 5.76
N THR A 186 21.11 7.91 6.27
CA THR A 186 21.83 9.09 5.77
C THR A 186 23.10 8.63 5.09
N ASP A 187 23.09 8.70 3.76
CA ASP A 187 24.25 8.44 2.94
C ASP A 187 25.03 9.73 2.73
N LYS A 188 26.34 9.67 2.97
CA LYS A 188 27.27 10.77 2.83
C LYS A 188 28.38 10.38 1.87
N VAL A 189 28.74 11.30 0.97
CA VAL A 189 29.88 11.13 0.06
C VAL A 189 30.86 12.28 0.24
N GLU A 190 32.11 11.94 0.49
CA GLU A 190 33.23 12.87 0.58
C GLU A 190 34.10 12.71 -0.67
N ASN A 191 34.31 13.80 -1.41
CA ASN A 191 35.18 13.82 -2.59
C ASN A 191 36.55 14.39 -2.23
N SER A 192 37.52 13.52 -1.95
CA SER A 192 38.92 13.86 -1.73
C SER A 192 39.76 13.81 -3.03
N SER A 193 39.13 13.57 -4.18
CA SER A 193 39.82 13.60 -5.47
C SER A 193 40.07 15.03 -5.95
N ALA A 194 40.83 15.17 -7.05
CA ALA A 194 41.10 16.47 -7.67
C ALA A 194 40.03 16.92 -8.68
N ALA A 195 39.03 16.08 -8.99
CA ALA A 195 38.02 16.36 -10.00
C ALA A 195 36.61 16.48 -9.39
N ALA A 196 35.75 17.27 -10.03
CA ALA A 196 34.32 17.25 -9.72
C ALA A 196 33.67 16.00 -10.30
N VAL A 197 32.74 15.41 -9.55
CA VAL A 197 32.00 14.21 -9.93
C VAL A 197 30.50 14.46 -9.76
N THR A 198 29.66 13.79 -10.53
CA THR A 198 28.20 13.84 -10.35
C THR A 198 27.70 12.49 -9.85
N LEU A 199 26.84 12.51 -8.85
CA LEU A 199 26.25 11.33 -8.22
C LEU A 199 24.75 11.56 -8.05
N GLN A 200 23.94 10.52 -8.15
CA GLN A 200 22.51 10.62 -7.89
C GLN A 200 22.10 9.64 -6.78
N PRO A 201 21.57 10.09 -5.63
CA PRO A 201 21.16 9.20 -4.57
C PRO A 201 19.91 8.41 -4.98
N TYR A 202 19.71 7.25 -4.37
CA TYR A 202 18.49 6.46 -4.50
C TYR A 202 18.19 5.64 -3.25
N GLY A 203 16.92 5.27 -3.09
CA GLY A 203 16.45 4.17 -2.26
C GLY A 203 15.58 3.25 -3.09
N ILE A 204 15.69 1.93 -2.89
CA ILE A 204 14.92 0.90 -3.58
C ILE A 204 14.38 -0.07 -2.55
N ILE A 205 13.08 -0.36 -2.65
CA ILE A 205 12.47 -1.57 -2.10
C ILE A 205 12.28 -2.54 -3.26
N ALA A 206 12.80 -3.76 -3.12
CA ALA A 206 12.67 -4.81 -4.12
C ALA A 206 11.99 -6.03 -3.52
N ARG A 207 10.91 -6.49 -4.17
CA ARG A 207 10.13 -7.65 -3.77
C ARG A 207 10.13 -8.69 -4.89
N HIS A 208 10.67 -9.87 -4.61
CA HIS A 208 10.76 -10.96 -5.56
C HIS A 208 9.49 -11.81 -5.53
N GLY A 209 8.96 -12.11 -6.71
CA GLY A 209 7.75 -12.91 -6.88
C GLY A 209 6.51 -12.23 -6.31
N LEU A 210 5.39 -12.93 -6.46
CA LEU A 210 4.12 -12.52 -5.87
C LEU A 210 4.03 -13.08 -4.44
N PRO A 211 3.81 -12.22 -3.42
CA PRO A 211 3.56 -12.70 -2.07
C PRO A 211 2.23 -13.45 -1.98
N GLN A 212 2.00 -14.14 -0.87
CA GLN A 212 0.70 -14.72 -0.59
C GLN A 212 -0.32 -13.61 -0.30
N LEU A 213 -1.07 -13.24 -1.33
CA LEU A 213 -2.17 -12.28 -1.23
C LEU A 213 -3.38 -12.90 -0.55
N GLN A 214 -4.08 -12.11 0.26
CA GLN A 214 -5.39 -12.48 0.80
C GLN A 214 -6.46 -12.48 -0.31
N ASN A 215 -6.29 -11.67 -1.37
CA ASN A 215 -7.21 -11.53 -2.51
C ASN A 215 -8.65 -11.18 -2.07
N ILE A 216 -8.79 -10.22 -1.16
CA ILE A 216 -10.08 -9.79 -0.61
C ILE A 216 -10.36 -8.37 -1.07
N PHE A 217 -11.53 -8.15 -1.69
CA PHE A 217 -11.97 -6.85 -2.25
C PHE A 217 -12.00 -5.65 -1.28
N VAL A 218 -11.73 -5.88 0.02
CA VAL A 218 -11.81 -4.86 1.07
C VAL A 218 -10.45 -4.24 1.37
N VAL A 219 -9.36 -4.87 0.92
CA VAL A 219 -7.99 -4.46 1.22
C VAL A 219 -7.20 -4.39 -0.06
N HIS A 220 -6.54 -3.27 -0.26
CA HIS A 220 -5.50 -3.10 -1.27
C HIS A 220 -4.23 -3.87 -0.87
N GLU A 221 -3.71 -4.70 -1.77
CA GLU A 221 -2.42 -5.37 -1.64
C GLU A 221 -1.61 -5.16 -2.92
N GLY A 222 -0.54 -4.38 -2.85
CA GLY A 222 0.15 -3.88 -4.03
C GLY A 222 1.09 -2.74 -3.72
N ALA A 223 1.41 -1.96 -4.75
CA ALA A 223 2.12 -0.70 -4.56
C ALA A 223 1.18 0.37 -4.04
N VAL A 224 1.69 1.23 -3.17
CA VAL A 224 1.02 2.43 -2.69
C VAL A 224 2.01 3.58 -2.72
N GLN A 225 1.60 4.70 -3.29
CA GLN A 225 2.42 5.90 -3.35
C GLN A 225 1.57 7.15 -3.19
N ARG A 226 2.16 8.18 -2.58
CA ARG A 226 1.60 9.52 -2.56
C ARG A 226 2.64 10.48 -3.12
N ASN A 227 2.27 11.32 -4.08
CA ASN A 227 3.15 12.32 -4.69
C ASN A 227 2.40 13.65 -4.75
N ASP A 228 2.92 14.68 -4.07
CA ASP A 228 2.37 16.05 -4.05
C ASP A 228 0.84 16.12 -3.78
N GLY A 229 0.35 15.27 -2.87
CA GLY A 229 -1.07 15.22 -2.49
C GLY A 229 -1.92 14.19 -3.24
N GLU A 230 -1.43 13.60 -4.32
CA GLU A 230 -2.14 12.56 -5.06
C GLU A 230 -1.76 11.17 -4.55
N LEU A 231 -2.76 10.38 -4.11
CA LEU A 231 -2.59 8.99 -3.68
C LEU A 231 -2.88 8.05 -4.86
N LEU A 232 -1.98 7.12 -5.11
CA LEU A 232 -2.11 6.06 -6.11
C LEU A 232 -1.91 4.70 -5.45
N GLU A 233 -2.84 3.80 -5.76
CA GLU A 233 -2.84 2.40 -5.35
C GLU A 233 -2.80 1.57 -6.63
N THR A 234 -1.76 0.73 -6.78
CA THR A 234 -1.55 -0.09 -7.98
C THR A 234 -1.44 -1.55 -7.60
N ASP A 235 -2.34 -2.38 -8.12
CA ASP A 235 -2.35 -3.83 -7.86
C ASP A 235 -1.11 -4.49 -8.47
N TYR A 236 -0.63 -5.60 -7.89
CA TYR A 236 0.53 -6.32 -8.44
C TYR A 236 0.34 -6.76 -9.90
N ALA A 237 -0.89 -7.09 -10.31
CA ALA A 237 -1.19 -7.44 -11.70
C ALA A 237 -0.95 -6.25 -12.62
N ASP A 238 -1.48 -5.07 -12.27
CA ASP A 238 -1.36 -3.84 -13.06
C ASP A 238 0.10 -3.38 -13.16
N ILE A 239 0.93 -3.59 -12.13
CA ILE A 239 2.37 -3.29 -12.18
C ILE A 239 3.07 -4.07 -13.30
N THR A 240 2.65 -5.33 -13.55
CA THR A 240 3.23 -6.14 -14.64
C THR A 240 2.79 -5.71 -16.03
N GLU A 241 1.68 -4.98 -16.12
CA GLU A 241 1.07 -4.50 -17.37
C GLU A 241 1.44 -3.05 -17.70
N LEU A 242 2.25 -2.40 -16.86
CA LEU A 242 2.75 -1.05 -17.12
C LEU A 242 3.43 -0.96 -18.49
N GLU A 243 3.28 0.20 -19.13
CA GLU A 243 4.01 0.48 -20.36
C GLU A 243 5.52 0.54 -20.10
N VAL A 244 6.30 0.14 -21.10
CA VAL A 244 7.75 0.21 -21.01
C VAL A 244 8.18 1.67 -21.07
N ASP A 245 8.71 2.19 -19.97
CA ASP A 245 9.28 3.53 -19.94
C ASP A 245 10.58 3.54 -20.77
N PRO A 246 10.74 4.47 -21.74
CA PRO A 246 11.93 4.50 -22.59
C PRO A 246 13.25 4.76 -21.85
N ARG A 247 13.22 5.36 -20.66
CA ARG A 247 14.40 5.67 -19.85
C ARG A 247 14.76 4.51 -18.92
N GLU A 248 13.76 3.79 -18.42
CA GLU A 248 13.96 2.59 -17.59
C GLU A 248 14.17 1.32 -18.42
N GLY A 249 13.72 1.29 -19.68
CA GLY A 249 13.76 0.10 -20.53
C GLY A 249 12.96 -1.09 -19.99
N LEU A 250 12.05 -0.83 -19.05
CA LEU A 250 11.24 -1.81 -18.32
C LEU A 250 9.81 -1.28 -18.14
N PRO A 251 8.81 -2.16 -17.92
CA PRO A 251 7.48 -1.76 -17.46
C PRO A 251 7.61 -0.88 -16.21
N ALA A 252 7.29 0.41 -16.32
CA ALA A 252 7.56 1.36 -15.26
C ALA A 252 6.64 2.59 -15.32
N GLU A 253 6.28 3.09 -14.14
CA GLU A 253 5.66 4.38 -13.93
C GLU A 253 6.65 5.29 -13.21
N VAL A 254 6.89 6.48 -13.78
CA VAL A 254 7.83 7.46 -13.25
C VAL A 254 7.07 8.76 -12.99
N ILE A 255 6.98 9.15 -11.72
CA ILE A 255 6.32 10.38 -11.28
C ILE A 255 7.39 11.33 -10.72
N GLU A 256 7.41 12.56 -11.21
CA GLU A 256 8.21 13.62 -10.61
C GLU A 256 7.38 14.33 -9.55
N SER A 257 7.86 14.32 -8.31
CA SER A 257 7.26 15.07 -7.20
C SER A 257 8.18 16.25 -6.86
N ALA A 258 7.58 17.39 -6.58
CA ALA A 258 8.29 18.64 -6.29
C ALA A 258 8.42 18.91 -4.79
N GLU A 259 7.45 18.48 -3.99
CA GLU A 259 7.31 18.89 -2.59
C GLU A 259 7.37 17.70 -1.65
N ASP A 260 6.49 16.72 -1.79
CA ASP A 260 6.30 15.71 -0.75
C ASP A 260 5.80 14.37 -1.29
N GLY A 261 5.94 13.33 -0.46
CA GLY A 261 5.41 12.02 -0.77
C GLY A 261 6.26 10.87 -0.29
N TRP A 262 5.88 9.68 -0.76
CA TRP A 262 6.42 8.39 -0.36
C TRP A 262 5.91 7.29 -1.32
N ILE A 263 6.65 6.19 -1.44
CA ILE A 263 6.29 5.04 -2.29
C ILE A 263 6.72 3.73 -1.62
N GLY A 264 5.89 2.70 -1.74
CA GLY A 264 6.16 1.42 -1.11
C GLY A 264 5.23 0.31 -1.57
N PHE A 265 5.27 -0.79 -0.83
CA PHE A 265 4.34 -1.91 -0.97
C PHE A 265 3.57 -2.10 0.33
N THR A 266 2.28 -2.39 0.20
CA THR A 266 1.36 -2.66 1.30
C THR A 266 0.79 -4.06 1.16
N ASP A 267 0.79 -4.79 2.27
CA ASP A 267 0.09 -6.06 2.44
C ASP A 267 -1.09 -5.83 3.40
N HIS A 268 -1.85 -6.86 3.75
CA HIS A 268 -2.99 -6.70 4.66
C HIS A 268 -2.66 -5.96 5.97
N TYR A 269 -1.61 -6.35 6.68
CA TYR A 269 -1.22 -5.74 7.97
C TYR A 269 0.16 -5.07 7.99
N TRP A 270 0.96 -5.26 6.94
CA TRP A 270 2.36 -4.85 6.88
C TRP A 270 2.57 -3.88 5.73
N MET A 271 3.61 -3.06 5.83
CA MET A 271 4.06 -2.29 4.68
C MET A 271 5.55 -1.99 4.77
N THR A 272 6.14 -1.73 3.61
CA THR A 272 7.44 -1.09 3.53
C THR A 272 7.33 0.11 2.61
N THR A 273 7.82 1.26 3.05
CA THR A 273 7.66 2.52 2.32
C THR A 273 8.93 3.35 2.40
N LEU A 274 9.42 3.81 1.25
CA LEU A 274 10.48 4.79 1.15
C LEU A 274 9.89 6.19 1.25
N ILE A 275 10.51 7.01 2.09
CA ILE A 275 10.11 8.39 2.33
C ILE A 275 11.33 9.30 2.06
N PRO A 276 11.33 10.10 0.97
CA PRO A 276 12.35 11.12 0.76
C PRO A 276 12.33 12.20 1.83
N GLU A 277 13.37 13.04 1.83
CA GLU A 277 13.32 14.30 2.55
C GLU A 277 12.21 15.19 1.98
N GLN A 278 11.25 15.54 2.83
CA GLN A 278 10.08 16.33 2.42
C GLN A 278 10.47 17.80 2.18
N GLY A 279 9.73 18.48 1.31
CA GLY A 279 10.03 19.82 0.81
C GLY A 279 11.11 19.85 -0.28
N LYS A 280 11.49 18.70 -0.85
CA LYS A 280 12.50 18.59 -1.90
C LYS A 280 11.97 17.76 -3.07
N PRO A 281 12.37 18.08 -4.31
CA PRO A 281 11.97 17.30 -5.46
C PRO A 281 12.63 15.92 -5.43
N TYR A 282 11.94 14.93 -5.99
CA TYR A 282 12.45 13.58 -6.22
C TYR A 282 11.64 12.90 -7.33
N LYS A 283 12.13 11.76 -7.82
CA LYS A 283 11.36 10.86 -8.68
C LYS A 283 10.87 9.66 -7.88
N SER A 284 9.57 9.42 -7.92
CA SER A 284 8.96 8.15 -7.54
C SER A 284 8.97 7.23 -8.76
N VAL A 285 9.51 6.02 -8.61
CA VAL A 285 9.58 5.04 -9.70
C VAL A 285 8.99 3.73 -9.21
N LEU A 286 7.91 3.30 -9.85
CA LEU A 286 7.34 1.97 -9.68
C LEU A 286 7.63 1.15 -10.93
N LYS A 287 8.22 -0.03 -10.81
CA LYS A 287 8.55 -0.85 -11.99
C LYS A 287 8.52 -2.35 -11.72
N TYR A 288 8.43 -3.09 -12.82
CA TYR A 288 8.53 -4.54 -12.84
C TYR A 288 9.76 -4.98 -13.65
N VAL A 289 10.47 -5.99 -13.17
CA VAL A 289 11.60 -6.64 -13.85
C VAL A 289 11.17 -8.05 -14.29
N PRO A 290 10.67 -8.24 -15.53
CA PRO A 290 10.02 -9.49 -15.93
C PRO A 290 10.92 -10.73 -15.83
N ASN A 291 12.18 -10.60 -16.25
CA ASN A 291 13.12 -11.74 -16.29
C ASN A 291 13.45 -12.29 -14.88
N ALA A 292 13.32 -11.46 -13.85
CA ALA A 292 13.60 -11.82 -12.48
C ALA A 292 12.34 -11.92 -11.59
N GLY A 293 11.17 -11.54 -12.13
CA GLY A 293 9.92 -11.46 -11.39
C GLY A 293 10.00 -10.50 -10.20
N ILE A 294 10.66 -9.34 -10.36
CA ILE A 294 10.90 -8.40 -9.24
C ILE A 294 10.03 -7.16 -9.41
N TYR A 295 9.26 -6.84 -8.38
CA TYR A 295 8.58 -5.57 -8.21
C TYR A 295 9.50 -4.59 -7.48
N GLN A 296 9.64 -3.37 -7.99
CA GLN A 296 10.51 -2.36 -7.39
C GLN A 296 9.78 -1.03 -7.18
N ALA A 297 9.93 -0.48 -5.98
CA ALA A 297 9.54 0.86 -5.61
C ALA A 297 10.81 1.66 -5.32
N GLU A 298 11.01 2.79 -5.98
CA GLU A 298 12.22 3.60 -5.84
C GLU A 298 11.93 5.07 -5.57
N VAL A 299 12.82 5.69 -4.80
CA VAL A 299 12.89 7.13 -4.59
C VAL A 299 14.25 7.60 -5.10
N ARG A 300 14.26 8.51 -6.08
CA ARG A 300 15.49 9.08 -6.66
C ARG A 300 15.51 10.59 -6.51
N PRO A 301 16.16 11.14 -5.47
CA PRO A 301 16.41 12.57 -5.41
C PRO A 301 17.29 13.05 -6.59
N PRO A 302 17.37 14.37 -6.84
CA PRO A 302 18.14 14.93 -7.94
C PRO A 302 19.62 14.59 -7.87
N ALA A 303 20.26 14.51 -9.04
CA ALA A 303 21.71 14.36 -9.11
C ALA A 303 22.44 15.59 -8.53
N VAL A 304 23.52 15.34 -7.82
CA VAL A 304 24.36 16.35 -7.17
C VAL A 304 25.73 16.36 -7.82
N SER A 305 26.17 17.54 -8.25
CA SER A 305 27.56 17.77 -8.65
C SER A 305 28.40 18.08 -7.42
N LEU A 306 29.39 17.23 -7.15
CA LEU A 306 30.25 17.26 -5.99
C LEU A 306 31.67 17.69 -6.38
N ALA A 307 32.03 18.92 -6.02
CA ALA A 307 33.36 19.48 -6.29
C ALA A 307 34.47 18.76 -5.50
N ALA A 308 35.73 18.93 -5.94
CA ALA A 308 36.90 18.45 -5.21
C ALA A 308 36.95 19.06 -3.80
N GLY A 309 37.20 18.22 -2.79
CA GLY A 309 37.18 18.59 -1.37
C GLY A 309 35.78 18.77 -0.76
N ALA A 310 34.70 18.66 -1.55
CA ALA A 310 33.34 18.85 -1.06
C ALA A 310 32.75 17.56 -0.49
N THR A 311 31.66 17.73 0.26
CA THR A 311 30.86 16.64 0.82
C THR A 311 29.40 16.87 0.48
N THR A 312 28.67 15.80 0.21
CA THR A 312 27.20 15.82 0.09
C THR A 312 26.57 14.74 0.95
N THR A 313 25.30 14.94 1.31
CA THR A 313 24.50 14.03 2.11
C THR A 313 23.12 13.88 1.49
N SER A 314 22.58 12.66 1.52
CA SER A 314 21.19 12.36 1.18
C SER A 314 20.58 11.51 2.28
N THR A 315 19.45 11.96 2.81
CA THR A 315 18.72 11.24 3.85
C THR A 315 17.42 10.72 3.28
N LEU A 316 17.22 9.40 3.40
CA LEU A 316 15.99 8.71 3.08
C LEU A 316 15.51 7.97 4.32
N ARG A 317 14.20 7.88 4.48
CA ARG A 317 13.56 7.09 5.52
C ARG A 317 12.94 5.83 4.91
N LEU A 318 12.95 4.74 5.65
CA LEU A 318 12.26 3.50 5.33
C LEU A 318 11.38 3.14 6.52
N PHE A 319 10.08 3.18 6.31
CA PHE A 319 9.16 2.47 7.17
C PHE A 319 9.20 0.99 6.78
N ALA A 320 9.40 0.09 7.73
CA ALA A 320 9.29 -1.35 7.51
C ALA A 320 8.68 -2.01 8.75
N GLY A 321 7.35 -2.17 8.74
CA GLY A 321 6.66 -2.64 9.93
C GLY A 321 5.16 -2.85 9.79
N ALA A 322 4.54 -2.94 10.96
CA ALA A 322 3.11 -3.12 11.14
C ALA A 322 2.34 -1.82 10.94
N LYS A 323 1.17 -1.90 10.30
CA LYS A 323 0.27 -0.75 10.06
C LYS A 323 -0.50 -0.32 11.33
N GLU A 324 0.24 0.00 12.39
CA GLU A 324 -0.30 0.52 13.64
C GLU A 324 -0.75 1.98 13.45
N TRP A 325 -2.05 2.24 13.64
CA TRP A 325 -2.62 3.54 13.32
C TRP A 325 -1.98 4.67 14.13
N ALA A 326 -1.76 4.47 15.43
CA ALA A 326 -1.18 5.49 16.30
C ALA A 326 0.26 5.84 15.88
N THR A 327 1.07 4.83 15.55
CA THR A 327 2.44 5.00 15.08
C THR A 327 2.50 5.72 13.73
N ILE A 328 1.74 5.25 12.73
CA ILE A 328 1.68 5.90 11.40
C ILE A 328 1.19 7.34 11.52
N ARG A 329 0.18 7.58 12.35
CA ARG A 329 -0.33 8.93 12.59
C ARG A 329 0.72 9.83 13.25
N SER A 330 1.49 9.34 14.23
CA SER A 330 2.56 10.15 14.84
C SER A 330 3.65 10.49 13.82
N TYR A 331 3.96 9.60 12.88
CA TYR A 331 4.87 9.92 11.78
C TYR A 331 4.32 10.98 10.82
N GLU A 332 3.02 11.02 10.59
CA GLU A 332 2.37 12.11 9.84
C GLU A 332 2.41 13.43 10.63
N ASP A 333 1.87 13.42 11.85
CA ASP A 333 1.63 14.61 12.67
C ASP A 333 2.94 15.22 13.21
N ASP A 334 3.83 14.38 13.77
CA ASP A 334 5.07 14.80 14.46
C ASP A 334 6.32 14.54 13.60
N GLY A 335 6.31 13.47 12.80
CA GLY A 335 7.42 13.07 11.93
C GLY A 335 7.51 13.85 10.62
N GLY A 336 6.53 14.71 10.34
CA GLY A 336 6.48 15.59 9.17
C GLY A 336 6.44 14.81 7.85
N ILE A 337 5.61 13.77 7.77
CA ILE A 337 5.36 12.99 6.54
C ILE A 337 3.91 13.23 6.11
N PRO A 338 3.63 14.24 5.27
CA PRO A 338 2.26 14.56 4.86
C PRO A 338 1.52 13.34 4.26
N GLY A 339 0.30 13.12 4.72
CA GLY A 339 -0.58 12.06 4.23
C GLY A 339 -0.06 10.64 4.47
N PHE A 340 0.89 10.42 5.38
CA PHE A 340 1.39 9.07 5.65
C PHE A 340 0.31 8.14 6.21
N LEU A 341 -0.72 8.69 6.85
CA LEU A 341 -1.89 7.94 7.29
C LEU A 341 -2.65 7.30 6.13
N ASP A 342 -2.56 7.85 4.92
CA ASP A 342 -3.17 7.30 3.70
C ASP A 342 -2.44 6.06 3.16
N SER A 343 -1.31 5.66 3.77
CA SER A 343 -0.70 4.35 3.51
C SER A 343 -1.52 3.16 4.04
N ILE A 344 -2.45 3.44 4.97
CA ILE A 344 -3.50 2.50 5.37
C ILE A 344 -4.65 2.62 4.37
N ASP A 345 -5.11 1.49 3.84
CA ASP A 345 -6.25 1.46 2.93
C ASP A 345 -7.56 1.79 3.69
N TRP A 346 -7.98 3.05 3.60
CA TRP A 346 -9.24 3.56 4.17
C TRP A 346 -10.45 3.31 3.27
N GLY A 347 -10.22 2.90 2.02
CA GLY A 347 -11.21 2.68 0.98
C GLY A 347 -11.94 3.95 0.54
N TRP A 348 -12.89 3.78 -0.38
CA TRP A 348 -13.67 4.89 -0.94
C TRP A 348 -14.31 5.76 0.15
N PHE A 349 -14.89 5.13 1.18
CA PHE A 349 -15.55 5.85 2.27
C PHE A 349 -14.57 6.36 3.35
N TYR A 350 -13.36 6.80 2.96
CA TYR A 350 -12.32 7.29 3.88
C TYR A 350 -12.81 8.35 4.87
N PHE A 351 -13.71 9.24 4.40
CA PHE A 351 -14.32 10.29 5.21
C PHE A 351 -15.22 9.76 6.33
N LEU A 352 -15.64 8.49 6.25
CA LEU A 352 -16.43 7.80 7.25
C LEU A 352 -15.58 6.78 8.03
N THR A 353 -14.68 6.05 7.37
CA THR A 353 -13.81 5.06 8.02
C THR A 353 -12.81 5.71 8.98
N LYS A 354 -12.11 6.77 8.58
CA LYS A 354 -11.13 7.46 9.44
C LYS A 354 -11.75 7.97 10.76
N PRO A 355 -12.89 8.71 10.76
CA PRO A 355 -13.51 9.14 12.02
C PRO A 355 -14.05 7.99 12.85
N ILE A 356 -14.66 6.96 12.23
CA ILE A 356 -15.15 5.78 12.95
C ILE A 356 -13.98 5.07 13.64
N PHE A 357 -12.86 4.90 12.94
CA PHE A 357 -11.66 4.30 13.50
C PHE A 357 -11.11 5.10 14.67
N ALA A 358 -11.00 6.43 14.53
CA ALA A 358 -10.53 7.29 15.60
C ALA A 358 -11.40 7.17 16.87
N VAL A 359 -12.73 7.08 16.71
CA VAL A 359 -13.65 6.85 17.83
C VAL A 359 -13.46 5.45 18.41
N LEU A 360 -13.31 4.42 17.58
CA LEU A 360 -13.06 3.04 18.03
C LEU A 360 -11.76 2.94 18.84
N HIS A 361 -10.67 3.53 18.34
CA HIS A 361 -9.38 3.57 19.00
C HIS A 361 -9.46 4.30 20.34
N TRP A 362 -10.16 5.45 20.39
CA TRP A 362 -10.39 6.17 21.64
C TRP A 362 -11.22 5.35 22.66
N LEU A 363 -12.27 4.67 22.20
CA LEU A 363 -13.07 3.77 23.04
C LEU A 363 -12.22 2.59 23.55
N ASN A 364 -11.37 2.01 22.70
CA ASN A 364 -10.48 0.93 23.09
C ASN A 364 -9.44 1.38 24.11
N ALA A 365 -8.83 2.55 23.94
CA ALA A 365 -7.90 3.12 24.91
C ALA A 365 -8.54 3.37 26.28
N LEU A 366 -9.82 3.77 26.30
CA LEU A 366 -10.57 4.01 27.54
C LEU A 366 -11.02 2.70 28.24
N ILE A 367 -11.50 1.72 27.47
CA ILE A 367 -12.09 0.48 27.98
C ILE A 367 -11.03 -0.61 28.21
N GLY A 368 -9.95 -0.61 27.44
CA GLY A 368 -8.90 -1.63 27.43
C GLY A 368 -9.31 -2.96 26.78
N ASN A 369 -10.46 -3.00 26.08
CA ASN A 369 -10.95 -4.20 25.40
C ASN A 369 -11.63 -3.84 24.08
N MET A 370 -11.07 -4.36 22.98
CA MET A 370 -11.51 -4.02 21.63
C MET A 370 -12.93 -4.53 21.32
N GLY A 371 -13.31 -5.72 21.79
CA GLY A 371 -14.67 -6.24 21.62
C GLY A 371 -15.72 -5.37 22.32
N LEU A 372 -15.44 -4.92 23.54
CA LEU A 372 -16.31 -3.98 24.25
C LEU A 372 -16.33 -2.58 23.59
N ALA A 373 -15.19 -2.15 23.03
CA ALA A 373 -15.11 -0.90 22.27
C ALA A 373 -15.99 -0.95 21.00
N ILE A 374 -16.00 -2.06 20.28
CA ILE A 374 -16.90 -2.28 19.13
C ILE A 374 -18.36 -2.20 19.59
N ILE A 375 -18.73 -2.87 20.69
CA ILE A 375 -20.09 -2.80 21.23
C ILE A 375 -20.46 -1.36 21.58
N ALA A 376 -19.59 -0.63 22.28
CA ALA A 376 -19.80 0.78 22.62
C ALA A 376 -19.95 1.64 21.36
N LEU A 377 -19.11 1.45 20.35
CA LEU A 377 -19.21 2.13 19.06
C LEU A 377 -20.56 1.86 18.37
N THR A 378 -21.07 0.62 18.42
CA THR A 378 -22.39 0.32 17.86
C THR A 378 -23.51 1.09 18.54
N PHE A 379 -23.45 1.31 19.86
CA PHE A 379 -24.41 2.15 20.56
C PHE A 379 -24.31 3.61 20.14
N VAL A 380 -23.08 4.15 20.02
CA VAL A 380 -22.85 5.53 19.55
C VAL A 380 -23.45 5.73 18.16
N LEU A 381 -23.16 4.84 17.22
CA LEU A 381 -23.70 4.93 15.85
C LEU A 381 -25.22 4.79 15.83
N LYS A 382 -25.80 3.88 16.62
CA LYS A 382 -27.26 3.76 16.74
C LYS A 382 -27.90 5.02 17.31
N ILE A 383 -27.27 5.69 18.27
CA ILE A 383 -27.77 6.95 18.83
C ILE A 383 -27.75 8.05 17.77
N ILE A 384 -26.67 8.15 16.99
CA ILE A 384 -26.54 9.14 15.90
C ILE A 384 -27.63 8.92 14.84
N VAL A 385 -27.90 7.67 14.47
CA VAL A 385 -28.89 7.31 13.43
C VAL A 385 -30.33 7.26 13.97
N LEU A 386 -30.53 7.27 15.30
CA LEU A 386 -31.84 7.13 15.95
C LEU A 386 -32.91 8.10 15.44
N PRO A 387 -32.65 9.41 15.26
CA PRO A 387 -33.67 10.35 14.78
C PRO A 387 -34.18 10.00 13.39
N LEU A 388 -33.29 9.49 12.54
CA LEU A 388 -33.62 9.04 11.20
C LEU A 388 -34.38 7.71 11.23
N ALA A 389 -33.90 6.74 12.02
CA ALA A 389 -34.55 5.45 12.20
C ALA A 389 -36.00 5.63 12.71
N TYR A 390 -36.20 6.54 13.67
CA TYR A 390 -37.51 6.89 14.20
C TYR A 390 -38.45 7.42 13.11
N LYS A 391 -37.99 8.36 12.27
CA LYS A 391 -38.79 8.88 11.14
C LYS A 391 -39.19 7.78 10.15
N SER A 392 -38.27 6.85 9.86
CA SER A 392 -38.58 5.72 8.99
C SER A 392 -39.57 4.75 9.61
N TYR A 393 -39.46 4.48 10.91
CA TYR A 393 -40.41 3.64 11.64
C TYR A 393 -41.83 4.23 11.60
N VAL A 394 -41.97 5.54 11.81
CA VAL A 394 -43.24 6.25 11.67
C VAL A 394 -43.78 6.13 10.24
N SER A 395 -42.93 6.24 9.22
CA SER A 395 -43.35 6.07 7.82
C SER A 395 -43.84 4.65 7.53
N MET A 396 -43.14 3.64 8.06
CA MET A 396 -43.55 2.23 7.91
C MET A 396 -44.87 1.94 8.64
N ALA A 397 -45.07 2.50 9.83
CA ALA A 397 -46.33 2.38 10.56
C ALA A 397 -47.50 2.95 9.75
N ARG A 398 -47.35 4.16 9.18
CA ARG A 398 -48.37 4.76 8.30
C ARG A 398 -48.60 3.95 7.02
N MET A 399 -47.55 3.32 6.48
CA MET A 399 -47.68 2.43 5.32
C MET A 399 -48.45 1.15 5.66
N LYS A 400 -48.26 0.62 6.88
CA LYS A 400 -49.02 -0.53 7.38
C LYS A 400 -50.51 -0.18 7.54
N GLU A 401 -50.84 1.02 8.02
CA GLU A 401 -52.21 1.52 8.10
C GLU A 401 -52.89 1.66 6.71
N LEU A 402 -52.10 1.91 5.66
CA LEU A 402 -52.57 2.03 4.27
C LEU A 402 -52.84 0.69 3.58
N GLN A 403 -52.33 -0.44 4.09
CA GLN A 403 -52.51 -1.77 3.49
C GLN A 403 -53.97 -2.12 3.12
N PRO A 404 -54.99 -1.90 3.97
CA PRO A 404 -56.38 -2.17 3.59
C PRO A 404 -56.87 -1.30 2.43
N GLU A 405 -56.48 -0.03 2.35
CA GLU A 405 -56.83 0.86 1.23
C GLU A 405 -56.11 0.45 -0.06
N ILE A 406 -54.88 -0.05 0.05
CA ILE A 406 -54.11 -0.61 -1.07
C ILE A 406 -54.80 -1.88 -1.61
N GLU A 407 -55.31 -2.74 -0.74
CA GLU A 407 -55.99 -3.98 -1.16
C GLU A 407 -57.34 -3.68 -1.82
N ALA A 408 -58.12 -2.75 -1.25
CA ALA A 408 -59.35 -2.27 -1.87
C ALA A 408 -59.08 -1.61 -3.24
N LEU A 409 -57.96 -0.90 -3.38
CA LEU A 409 -57.54 -0.36 -4.67
C LEU A 409 -57.20 -1.48 -5.67
N LYS A 410 -56.52 -2.53 -5.22
CA LYS A 410 -56.21 -3.68 -6.07
C LYS A 410 -57.46 -4.38 -6.57
N GLU A 411 -58.45 -4.61 -5.70
CA GLU A 411 -59.74 -5.19 -6.06
C GLU A 411 -60.50 -4.33 -7.08
N ARG A 412 -60.44 -2.99 -6.94
CA ARG A 412 -61.13 -2.05 -7.83
C ARG A 412 -60.47 -1.91 -9.20
N VAL A 413 -59.14 -1.89 -9.26
CA VAL A 413 -58.37 -1.59 -10.48
C VAL A 413 -58.02 -2.87 -11.26
N GLY A 414 -57.95 -4.02 -10.60
CA GLY A 414 -57.65 -5.30 -11.22
C GLY A 414 -56.26 -5.35 -11.85
N ASP A 415 -56.11 -6.01 -12.99
CA ASP A 415 -54.81 -6.27 -13.64
C ASP A 415 -54.23 -5.10 -14.45
N ASP A 416 -54.85 -3.92 -14.46
CA ASP A 416 -54.30 -2.74 -15.13
C ASP A 416 -53.12 -2.14 -14.32
N LYS A 417 -51.92 -2.65 -14.59
CA LYS A 417 -50.67 -2.23 -13.92
C LYS A 417 -50.40 -0.74 -14.03
N GLN A 418 -50.78 -0.10 -15.15
CA GLN A 418 -50.51 1.32 -15.37
C GLN A 418 -51.47 2.21 -14.59
N LYS A 419 -52.74 1.79 -14.48
CA LYS A 419 -53.72 2.47 -13.64
C LYS A 419 -53.44 2.23 -12.16
N MET A 420 -53.01 1.02 -11.79
CA MET A 420 -52.60 0.66 -10.43
C MET A 420 -51.45 1.53 -9.93
N GLN A 421 -50.37 1.65 -10.71
CA GLN A 421 -49.21 2.47 -10.31
C GLN A 421 -49.59 3.95 -10.13
N ARG A 422 -50.48 4.49 -10.97
CA ARG A 422 -50.95 5.87 -10.88
C ARG A 422 -51.83 6.10 -9.65
N GLU A 423 -52.86 5.28 -9.46
CA GLU A 423 -53.75 5.41 -8.31
C GLU A 423 -53.03 5.12 -6.99
N MET A 424 -52.02 4.23 -6.99
CA MET A 424 -51.17 3.99 -5.83
C MET A 424 -50.32 5.20 -5.46
N MET A 425 -49.67 5.82 -6.44
CA MET A 425 -48.89 7.04 -6.19
C MET A 425 -49.78 8.20 -5.74
N GLN A 426 -51.01 8.30 -6.29
CA GLN A 426 -52.01 9.27 -5.84
C GLN A 426 -52.39 9.03 -4.38
N LEU A 427 -52.69 7.78 -4.00
CA LEU A 427 -53.03 7.40 -2.63
C LEU A 427 -51.90 7.74 -1.64
N TYR A 428 -50.65 7.44 -2.00
CA TYR A 428 -49.49 7.80 -1.18
C TYR A 428 -49.35 9.32 -1.01
N LYS A 429 -49.60 10.08 -2.08
CA LYS A 429 -49.54 11.56 -2.04
C LYS A 429 -50.66 12.15 -1.19
N ASP A 430 -51.89 11.65 -1.35
CA ASP A 430 -53.07 12.11 -0.62
C ASP A 430 -52.94 11.84 0.89
N LYS A 431 -52.39 10.69 1.24
CA LYS A 431 -52.15 10.27 2.63
C LYS A 431 -50.81 10.78 3.18
N LYS A 432 -50.04 11.53 2.37
CA LYS A 432 -48.73 12.13 2.71
C LYS A 432 -47.72 11.09 3.25
N VAL A 433 -47.72 9.89 2.67
CA VAL A 433 -46.79 8.81 3.03
C VAL A 433 -45.75 8.68 1.93
N ASN A 434 -44.46 8.67 2.29
CA ASN A 434 -43.37 8.47 1.34
C ASN A 434 -42.89 7.01 1.40
N PRO A 435 -43.15 6.17 0.38
CA PRO A 435 -42.65 4.79 0.34
C PRO A 435 -41.13 4.71 0.43
N ALA A 436 -40.39 5.69 -0.09
CA ALA A 436 -38.92 5.71 -0.02
C ALA A 436 -38.38 6.06 1.38
N ALA A 437 -39.19 6.65 2.28
CA ALA A 437 -38.77 6.90 3.65
C ALA A 437 -38.62 5.61 4.47
N GLY A 438 -39.23 4.50 4.03
CA GLY A 438 -39.07 3.17 4.64
C GLY A 438 -37.69 2.56 4.38
N CYS A 439 -37.11 2.76 3.20
CA CYS A 439 -35.77 2.24 2.86
C CYS A 439 -34.62 3.20 3.22
N LEU A 440 -34.93 4.45 3.59
CA LEU A 440 -33.93 5.47 3.89
C LEU A 440 -32.92 5.10 5.00
N PRO A 441 -33.29 4.44 6.11
CA PRO A 441 -32.31 3.99 7.10
C PRO A 441 -31.38 2.91 6.56
N ILE A 442 -31.89 2.01 5.72
CA ILE A 442 -31.08 0.94 5.10
C ILE A 442 -30.04 1.58 4.18
N LEU A 443 -30.45 2.56 3.36
CA LEU A 443 -29.54 3.28 2.46
C LEU A 443 -28.40 3.98 3.20
N ILE A 444 -28.67 4.59 4.36
CA ILE A 444 -27.63 5.23 5.18
C ILE A 444 -26.80 4.21 5.96
N GLN A 445 -27.40 3.08 6.35
CA GLN A 445 -26.69 2.01 7.05
C GLN A 445 -25.68 1.29 6.14
N ILE A 446 -25.93 1.19 4.82
CA ILE A 446 -25.05 0.51 3.87
C ILE A 446 -23.62 1.09 3.90
N PRO A 447 -23.38 2.41 3.69
CA PRO A 447 -22.05 2.99 3.81
C PRO A 447 -21.41 2.83 5.18
N ILE A 448 -22.20 2.96 6.27
CA ILE A 448 -21.71 2.77 7.64
C ILE A 448 -21.24 1.33 7.86
N PHE A 449 -21.98 0.35 7.34
CA PHE A 449 -21.61 -1.06 7.42
C PHE A 449 -20.31 -1.34 6.65
N PHE A 450 -20.17 -0.84 5.42
CA PHE A 450 -18.93 -0.98 4.66
C PHE A 450 -17.75 -0.32 5.38
N ALA A 451 -17.95 0.87 5.95
CA ALA A 451 -16.92 1.56 6.69
C ALA A 451 -16.48 0.79 7.95
N LEU A 452 -17.44 0.27 8.73
CA LEU A 452 -17.16 -0.56 9.90
C LEU A 452 -16.46 -1.87 9.53
N TYR A 453 -16.93 -2.54 8.47
CA TYR A 453 -16.34 -3.77 7.99
C TYR A 453 -14.89 -3.54 7.58
N LYS A 454 -14.62 -2.47 6.81
CA LYS A 454 -13.27 -2.10 6.40
C LYS A 454 -12.37 -1.76 7.59
N VAL A 455 -12.87 -0.95 8.52
CA VAL A 455 -12.17 -0.65 9.78
C VAL A 455 -11.78 -1.94 10.49
N ILE A 456 -12.73 -2.84 10.74
CA ILE A 456 -12.43 -4.09 11.47
C ILE A 456 -11.39 -4.93 10.75
N PHE A 457 -11.41 -4.94 9.41
CA PHE A 457 -10.57 -5.81 8.61
C PHE A 457 -9.14 -5.28 8.46
N VAL A 458 -8.96 -3.98 8.23
CA VAL A 458 -7.64 -3.36 7.98
C VAL A 458 -6.86 -3.07 9.27
N THR A 459 -7.56 -2.97 10.39
CA THR A 459 -6.97 -2.65 11.70
C THR A 459 -6.12 -3.80 12.21
N ILE A 460 -4.82 -3.56 12.38
CA ILE A 460 -3.92 -4.57 12.94
C ILE A 460 -4.16 -4.83 14.43
N GLU A 461 -4.69 -3.84 15.16
CA GLU A 461 -5.05 -3.95 16.57
C GLU A 461 -6.18 -4.97 16.85
N LEU A 462 -6.82 -5.50 15.80
CA LEU A 462 -7.86 -6.52 15.86
C LEU A 462 -7.38 -7.93 15.46
N ARG A 463 -6.12 -8.06 15.06
CA ARG A 463 -5.52 -9.30 14.58
C ARG A 463 -5.36 -10.37 15.67
#